data_AF-A0A0W8I3V6-F1
#
_entry.id   AF-A0A0W8I3V6-F1
#
_cell.length_a   1.000
_cell.length_b   1.000
_cell.length_c   1.000
_cell.angle_alpha   90.00
_cell.angle_beta   90.00
_cell.angle_gamma   90.00
#
_symmetry.space_group_name_H-M   'P 1'
#
loop_
_entity.id
_entity.type
_entity.pdbx_description
1 polymer ?
#
loop_
_entity_poly.entity_id
_entity_poly.type
_entity_poly.pdbx_seq_one_letter_code
_entity_poly.pdbx_strand_id
1 'polypeptide(L)'
;MTATTPLPALLPELLQLVQPVGLFFAALGLIVLGLRLVYVLGSAVTTSVRTMFTGSEHSPSPRAEHRAVAAARRAGAEDMRTAWLQWHLRPRTTHTAVSELASLPRTLAVVPRADWSVDRFREHGADVWAVRPLAVTPAWRQKADARLDWMAAMVSDLAENPFDSARGQTSEQYLYHQDREVRDAYLQGGTEAAERIMETITDARDRVRQDAATEGAAAFLAQQRNAAFDRLRSTYRPTKTRDAHAAWDAAAEDLGR
;
A
#
# COMPACT_ATOMS: atom_id res chain seq x y z
N MET A 1 -31.99 -54.93 20.85
CA MET A 1 -31.44 -55.02 19.48
C MET A 1 -31.24 -53.61 18.96
N THR A 2 -30.02 -53.10 19.15
CA THR A 2 -29.45 -51.88 18.54
C THR A 2 -27.97 -51.97 18.88
N ALA A 3 -27.17 -52.51 17.96
CA ALA A 3 -25.73 -52.65 18.16
C ALA A 3 -25.06 -51.33 17.78
N THR A 4 -24.63 -50.57 18.78
CA THR A 4 -23.75 -49.42 18.64
C THR A 4 -22.34 -49.92 18.33
N THR A 5 -21.93 -49.77 17.07
CA THR A 5 -20.57 -50.09 16.64
C THR A 5 -19.58 -49.09 17.25
N PRO A 6 -18.52 -49.54 17.94
CA PRO A 6 -17.58 -48.63 18.59
C PRO A 6 -16.68 -47.93 17.55
N LEU A 7 -16.42 -46.63 17.79
CA LEU A 7 -15.63 -45.72 16.94
C LEU A 7 -14.28 -46.25 16.39
N PRO A 8 -13.48 -47.08 17.11
CA PRO A 8 -12.20 -47.56 16.57
C PRO A 8 -12.33 -48.58 15.42
N ALA A 9 -13.54 -49.09 15.13
CA ALA A 9 -13.77 -50.02 14.01
C ALA A 9 -13.96 -49.33 12.64
N LEU A 10 -14.20 -48.00 12.61
CA LEU A 10 -14.41 -47.23 11.37
C LEU A 10 -13.14 -46.57 10.82
N LEU A 11 -12.04 -46.58 11.59
CA LEU A 11 -10.76 -45.99 11.21
C LEU A 11 -10.11 -46.61 9.96
N PRO A 12 -10.12 -47.95 9.75
CA PRO A 12 -9.50 -48.54 8.56
C PRO A 12 -10.30 -48.26 7.28
N GLU A 13 -11.63 -48.11 7.35
CA GLU A 13 -12.46 -47.76 6.18
C GLU A 13 -12.28 -46.30 5.75
N LEU A 14 -12.12 -45.37 6.70
CA LEU A 14 -11.80 -43.96 6.39
C LEU A 14 -10.41 -43.80 5.77
N LEU A 15 -9.41 -44.59 6.22
CA LEU A 15 -8.06 -44.60 5.64
C LEU A 15 -8.02 -45.17 4.21
N GLN A 16 -8.92 -46.12 3.89
CA GLN A 16 -9.07 -46.62 2.52
C GLN A 16 -9.71 -45.62 1.55
N LEU A 17 -10.42 -44.61 2.05
CA LEU A 17 -10.96 -43.52 1.22
C LEU A 17 -9.92 -42.41 0.90
N VAL A 18 -8.86 -42.27 1.70
CA VAL A 18 -7.84 -41.22 1.49
C VAL A 18 -7.01 -41.47 0.23
N GLN A 19 -6.71 -42.74 -0.09
CA GLN A 19 -5.95 -43.10 -1.29
C GLN A 19 -6.66 -42.79 -2.62
N PRO A 20 -7.94 -43.19 -2.85
CA PRO A 20 -8.62 -42.88 -4.11
C PRO A 20 -8.90 -41.38 -4.27
N VAL A 21 -9.15 -40.66 -3.17
CA VAL A 21 -9.36 -39.20 -3.20
C VAL A 21 -8.05 -38.46 -3.52
N GLY A 22 -6.93 -38.86 -2.92
CA GLY A 22 -5.61 -38.30 -3.24
C GLY A 22 -5.20 -38.55 -4.69
N LEU A 23 -5.46 -39.75 -5.21
CA LEU A 23 -5.22 -40.10 -6.62
C LEU A 23 -6.12 -39.31 -7.57
N PHE A 24 -7.38 -39.05 -7.19
CA PHE A 24 -8.29 -38.21 -7.98
C PHE A 24 -7.79 -36.77 -8.10
N PHE A 25 -7.35 -36.15 -7.00
CA PHE A 25 -6.80 -34.79 -7.04
C PHE A 25 -5.45 -34.72 -7.78
N ALA A 26 -4.60 -35.75 -7.66
CA ALA A 26 -3.36 -35.83 -8.42
C ALA A 26 -3.62 -35.97 -9.93
N ALA A 27 -4.59 -36.80 -10.33
CA ALA A 27 -5.02 -36.94 -11.72
C ALA A 27 -5.62 -35.64 -12.26
N LEU A 28 -6.46 -34.95 -11.48
CA LEU A 28 -7.03 -33.66 -11.86
C LEU A 28 -5.94 -32.58 -12.00
N GLY A 29 -4.96 -32.56 -11.08
CA GLY A 29 -3.80 -31.68 -11.15
C GLY A 29 -2.95 -31.91 -12.39
N LEU A 30 -2.71 -33.18 -12.77
CA LEU A 30 -2.01 -33.53 -14.00
C LEU A 30 -2.80 -33.16 -15.26
N ILE A 31 -4.12 -33.30 -15.26
CA ILE A 31 -4.98 -32.88 -16.38
C ILE A 31 -4.94 -31.36 -16.53
N VAL A 32 -5.06 -30.60 -15.44
CA VAL A 32 -4.97 -29.13 -15.48
C VAL A 32 -3.58 -28.69 -15.91
N LEU A 33 -2.51 -29.34 -15.42
CA LEU A 33 -1.14 -29.06 -15.83
C LEU A 33 -0.92 -29.38 -17.31
N GLY A 34 -1.43 -30.52 -17.79
CA GLY A 34 -1.38 -30.93 -19.19
C GLY A 34 -2.15 -29.98 -20.10
N LEU A 35 -3.36 -29.57 -19.73
CA LEU A 35 -4.15 -28.55 -20.46
C LEU A 35 -3.44 -27.20 -20.48
N ARG A 36 -2.80 -26.80 -19.38
CA ARG A 36 -2.02 -25.56 -19.34
C ARG A 36 -0.77 -25.67 -20.21
N LEU A 37 -0.11 -26.82 -20.23
CA LEU A 37 1.05 -27.08 -21.07
C LEU A 37 0.67 -27.07 -22.55
N VAL A 38 -0.45 -27.70 -22.92
CA VAL A 38 -1.01 -27.68 -24.29
C VAL A 38 -1.45 -26.27 -24.68
N TYR A 39 -2.00 -25.49 -23.75
CA TYR A 39 -2.36 -24.09 -24.01
C TYR A 39 -1.11 -23.22 -24.24
N VAL A 40 -0.05 -23.40 -23.43
CA VAL A 40 1.21 -22.66 -23.56
C VAL A 40 2.01 -23.11 -24.79
N LEU A 41 2.05 -24.41 -25.10
CA LEU A 41 2.66 -24.90 -26.34
C LEU A 41 1.83 -24.51 -27.57
N GLY A 42 0.50 -24.58 -27.48
CA GLY A 42 -0.39 -24.14 -28.55
C GLY A 42 -0.27 -22.63 -28.81
N SER A 43 -0.11 -21.82 -27.77
CA SER A 43 0.12 -20.38 -27.92
C SER A 43 1.52 -20.08 -28.47
N ALA A 44 2.55 -20.84 -28.09
CA ALA A 44 3.92 -20.72 -28.60
C ALA A 44 4.07 -21.19 -30.06
N VAL A 45 3.37 -22.26 -30.44
CA VAL A 45 3.36 -22.78 -31.82
C VAL A 45 2.52 -21.87 -32.71
N THR A 46 1.38 -21.34 -32.24
CA THR A 46 0.61 -20.35 -33.02
C THR A 46 1.33 -19.02 -33.17
N THR A 47 2.19 -18.60 -32.22
CA THR A 47 3.07 -17.43 -32.42
C THR A 47 4.18 -17.74 -33.43
N SER A 48 4.81 -18.91 -33.34
CA SER A 48 5.94 -19.28 -34.23
C SER A 48 5.51 -19.54 -35.68
N VAL A 49 4.34 -20.15 -35.89
CA VAL A 49 3.79 -20.41 -37.24
C VAL A 49 3.26 -19.12 -37.88
N ARG A 50 2.74 -18.16 -37.10
CA ARG A 50 2.40 -16.82 -37.61
C ARG A 50 3.64 -16.05 -38.07
N THR A 51 4.75 -16.12 -37.32
CA THR A 51 5.99 -15.43 -37.71
C THR A 51 6.67 -16.02 -38.95
N MET A 52 6.42 -17.28 -39.31
CA MET A 52 6.99 -17.88 -40.53
C MET A 52 6.09 -17.80 -41.77
N PHE A 53 4.76 -17.76 -41.61
CA PHE A 53 3.82 -17.75 -42.76
C PHE A 53 3.31 -16.37 -43.19
N THR A 54 3.53 -15.31 -42.40
CA THR A 54 3.21 -13.94 -42.83
C THR A 54 4.47 -13.12 -43.00
N GLY A 55 5.18 -13.38 -44.10
CA GLY A 55 5.90 -12.35 -44.85
C GLY A 55 4.92 -11.41 -45.56
N SER A 56 3.96 -10.87 -44.81
CA SER A 56 3.08 -9.82 -45.25
C SER A 56 3.18 -8.70 -44.22
N GLU A 57 3.53 -7.51 -44.72
CA GLU A 57 3.40 -6.23 -44.05
C GLU A 57 1.96 -6.06 -43.56
N HIS A 58 1.62 -6.70 -42.44
CA HIS A 58 0.51 -6.26 -41.62
C HIS A 58 1.03 -5.01 -40.93
N SER A 59 0.80 -3.84 -41.54
CA SER A 59 0.92 -2.58 -40.83
C SER A 59 0.21 -2.76 -39.49
N PRO A 60 0.93 -2.69 -38.36
CA PRO A 60 0.31 -2.85 -37.05
C PRO A 60 -0.84 -1.85 -36.99
N SER A 61 -2.03 -2.30 -36.57
CA SER A 61 -3.15 -1.38 -36.48
C SER A 61 -2.71 -0.22 -35.57
N PRO A 62 -2.96 1.06 -35.93
CA PRO A 62 -2.50 2.20 -35.14
C PRO A 62 -2.90 2.09 -33.65
N ARG A 63 -4.06 1.47 -33.38
CA ARG A 63 -4.55 1.23 -32.01
C ARG A 63 -3.70 0.26 -31.19
N ALA A 64 -3.07 -0.74 -31.81
CA ALA A 64 -2.21 -1.71 -31.12
C ALA A 64 -0.85 -1.09 -30.76
N GLU A 65 -0.29 -0.32 -31.68
CA GLU A 65 0.95 0.45 -31.50
C GLU A 65 0.79 1.52 -30.40
N HIS A 66 -0.30 2.30 -30.44
CA HIS A 66 -0.62 3.27 -29.39
C HIS A 66 -0.79 2.61 -28.00
N ARG A 67 -1.33 1.38 -27.94
CA ARG A 67 -1.45 0.63 -26.68
C ARG A 67 -0.08 0.17 -26.18
N ALA A 68 0.82 -0.25 -27.06
CA ALA A 68 2.17 -0.65 -26.70
C ALA A 68 2.96 0.53 -26.13
N VAL A 69 2.91 1.69 -26.80
CA VAL A 69 3.50 2.96 -26.33
C VAL A 69 2.95 3.36 -24.95
N ALA A 70 1.63 3.35 -24.78
CA ALA A 70 1.01 3.68 -23.50
C ALA A 70 1.29 2.65 -22.38
N ALA A 71 1.50 1.38 -22.73
CA ALA A 71 1.92 0.35 -21.78
C ALA A 71 3.39 0.55 -21.36
N ALA A 72 4.27 0.85 -22.32
CA ALA A 72 5.68 1.12 -22.06
C ALA A 72 5.87 2.35 -21.17
N ARG A 73 5.16 3.45 -21.43
CA ARG A 73 5.18 4.63 -20.55
C ARG A 73 4.76 4.31 -19.11
N ARG A 74 3.68 3.52 -18.94
CA ARG A 74 3.23 3.09 -17.61
C ARG A 74 4.23 2.17 -16.93
N ALA A 75 4.85 1.26 -17.68
CA ALA A 75 5.88 0.37 -17.17
C ALA A 75 7.10 1.15 -16.67
N GLY A 76 7.60 2.12 -17.44
CA GLY A 76 8.72 2.97 -17.02
C GLY A 76 8.40 3.75 -15.75
N ALA A 77 7.17 4.25 -15.62
CA ALA A 77 6.74 4.94 -14.42
C ALA A 77 6.66 4.03 -13.18
N GLU A 78 6.11 2.81 -13.33
CA GLU A 78 5.99 1.85 -12.21
C GLU A 78 7.35 1.26 -11.81
N ASP A 79 8.25 0.99 -12.77
CA ASP A 79 9.62 0.51 -12.48
C ASP A 79 10.38 1.57 -11.67
N MET A 80 10.30 2.84 -12.08
CA MET A 80 10.92 3.96 -11.37
C MET A 80 10.41 4.07 -9.93
N ARG A 81 9.09 4.08 -9.75
CA ARG A 81 8.47 4.13 -8.43
C ARG A 81 8.83 2.92 -7.58
N THR A 82 8.82 1.72 -8.16
CA THR A 82 9.17 0.48 -7.49
C THR A 82 10.62 0.50 -7.01
N ALA A 83 11.56 0.93 -7.86
CA ALA A 83 12.97 1.04 -7.51
C ALA A 83 13.20 2.04 -6.37
N TRP A 84 12.52 3.18 -6.41
CA TRP A 84 12.55 4.18 -5.33
C TRP A 84 12.06 3.60 -4.00
N LEU A 85 10.88 2.97 -4.01
CA LEU A 85 10.30 2.35 -2.81
C LEU A 85 11.18 1.23 -2.25
N GLN A 86 11.75 0.38 -3.12
CA GLN A 86 12.67 -0.68 -2.70
C GLN A 86 13.95 -0.12 -2.08
N TRP A 87 14.53 0.91 -2.69
CA TRP A 87 15.76 1.55 -2.21
C TRP A 87 15.59 2.13 -0.81
N HIS A 88 14.51 2.88 -0.58
CA HIS A 88 14.31 3.58 0.69
C HIS A 88 13.72 2.70 1.79
N LEU A 89 12.75 1.84 1.46
CA LEU A 89 12.01 1.06 2.47
C LEU A 89 12.61 -0.31 2.75
N ARG A 90 13.47 -0.83 1.87
CA ARG A 90 14.11 -2.17 1.99
C ARG A 90 13.09 -3.27 2.34
N PRO A 91 12.01 -3.44 1.56
CA PRO A 91 10.95 -4.36 1.89
C PRO A 91 11.47 -5.79 2.04
N ARG A 92 11.06 -6.47 3.10
CA ARG A 92 11.36 -7.89 3.32
C ARG A 92 10.60 -8.74 2.31
N THR A 93 11.10 -9.95 2.04
CA THR A 93 10.46 -10.89 1.11
C THR A 93 9.00 -11.11 1.48
N THR A 94 8.10 -10.90 0.50
CA THR A 94 6.64 -10.87 0.67
C THR A 94 6.00 -12.25 0.92
N HIS A 95 6.81 -13.31 1.04
CA HIS A 95 6.33 -14.70 1.15
C HIS A 95 5.50 -14.97 2.41
N THR A 96 5.62 -14.17 3.47
CA THR A 96 4.92 -14.39 4.74
C THR A 96 3.55 -13.72 4.82
N ALA A 97 3.22 -12.76 3.95
CA ALA A 97 2.03 -11.91 4.11
C ALA A 97 0.72 -12.55 3.60
N VAL A 98 0.78 -13.56 2.74
CA VAL A 98 -0.40 -14.12 2.06
C VAL A 98 -1.35 -14.85 3.04
N SER A 99 -0.88 -15.33 4.18
CA SER A 99 -1.70 -16.05 5.16
C SER A 99 -2.58 -15.16 6.04
N GLU A 100 -2.49 -13.82 5.96
CA GLU A 100 -3.21 -12.91 6.85
C GLU A 100 -3.91 -11.77 6.11
N LEU A 101 -5.01 -12.03 5.41
CA LEU A 101 -5.89 -10.99 4.83
C LEU A 101 -6.33 -9.93 5.87
N ALA A 102 -6.44 -10.31 7.15
CA ALA A 102 -6.75 -9.41 8.25
C ALA A 102 -5.63 -8.40 8.58
N SER A 103 -4.42 -8.60 8.06
CA SER A 103 -3.27 -7.71 8.30
C SER A 103 -3.42 -6.36 7.61
N LEU A 104 -3.99 -6.30 6.40
CA LEU A 104 -4.08 -5.06 5.60
C LEU A 104 -4.75 -3.89 6.34
N PRO A 105 -5.98 -4.02 6.88
CA PRO A 105 -6.62 -2.92 7.60
C PRO A 105 -5.87 -2.56 8.89
N ARG A 106 -5.29 -3.54 9.59
CA ARG A 106 -4.52 -3.31 10.82
C ARG A 106 -3.25 -2.52 10.54
N THR A 107 -2.47 -2.92 9.54
CA THR A 107 -1.25 -2.24 9.13
C THR A 107 -1.56 -0.82 8.67
N LEU A 108 -2.60 -0.63 7.85
CA LEU A 108 -2.99 0.71 7.37
C LEU A 108 -3.69 1.58 8.43
N ALA A 109 -4.11 1.02 9.57
CA ALA A 109 -4.69 1.78 10.68
C ALA A 109 -3.63 2.52 11.50
N VAL A 110 -2.37 2.08 11.46
CA VAL A 110 -1.27 2.82 12.07
C VAL A 110 -1.14 4.16 11.33
N VAL A 111 -1.10 5.27 12.06
CA VAL A 111 -0.89 6.61 11.51
C VAL A 111 0.56 7.00 11.78
N PRO A 112 1.40 7.09 10.75
CA PRO A 112 2.78 7.54 10.90
C PRO A 112 2.82 8.97 11.43
N ARG A 113 3.84 9.28 12.22
CA ARG A 113 4.04 10.61 12.79
C ARG A 113 5.33 11.21 12.23
N ALA A 114 5.36 12.54 12.15
CA ALA A 114 6.52 13.28 11.66
C ALA A 114 7.79 13.07 12.51
N ASP A 115 7.62 12.76 13.81
CA ASP A 115 8.70 12.54 14.78
C ASP A 115 9.31 11.13 14.72
N TRP A 116 8.84 10.27 13.82
CA TRP A 116 9.38 8.92 13.70
C TRP A 116 10.82 8.93 13.18
N SER A 117 11.63 8.02 13.71
CA SER A 117 12.98 7.78 13.20
C SER A 117 12.92 7.17 11.80
N VAL A 118 14.01 7.35 11.04
CA VAL A 118 14.19 6.75 9.71
C VAL A 118 13.93 5.24 9.74
N ASP A 119 14.44 4.53 10.74
CA ASP A 119 14.27 3.08 10.83
C ASP A 119 12.82 2.66 11.07
N ARG A 120 12.05 3.47 11.82
CA ARG A 120 10.62 3.22 12.04
C ARG A 120 9.79 3.42 10.78
N PHE A 121 10.12 4.44 9.97
CA PHE A 121 9.51 4.60 8.65
C PHE A 121 9.84 3.45 7.71
N ARG A 122 11.09 2.96 7.72
CA ARG A 122 11.51 1.80 6.92
C ARG A 122 10.77 0.53 7.32
N GLU A 123 10.73 0.23 8.61
CA GLU A 123 10.05 -0.97 9.13
C GLU A 123 8.57 -0.96 8.78
N HIS A 124 7.87 0.13 9.09
CA HIS A 124 6.45 0.24 8.75
C HIS A 124 6.21 0.25 7.23
N GLY A 125 7.12 0.84 6.46
CA GLY A 125 7.06 0.81 5.00
C GLY A 125 7.24 -0.58 4.41
N ALA A 126 8.15 -1.38 4.97
CA ALA A 126 8.30 -2.78 4.61
C ALA A 126 7.03 -3.59 4.92
N ASP A 127 6.37 -3.33 6.05
CA ASP A 127 5.10 -3.98 6.40
C ASP A 127 3.97 -3.62 5.43
N VAL A 128 3.81 -2.33 5.12
CA VAL A 128 2.80 -1.88 4.14
C VAL A 128 3.08 -2.45 2.76
N TRP A 129 4.35 -2.53 2.35
CA TRP A 129 4.75 -3.12 1.07
C TRP A 129 4.38 -4.61 1.02
N ALA A 130 4.63 -5.34 2.10
CA ALA A 130 4.33 -6.77 2.18
C ALA A 130 2.83 -7.07 2.05
N VAL A 131 1.96 -6.21 2.60
CA VAL A 131 0.50 -6.36 2.51
C VAL A 131 -0.12 -5.71 1.28
N ARG A 132 0.61 -4.87 0.54
CA ARG A 132 0.13 -4.19 -0.68
C ARG A 132 -0.54 -5.16 -1.69
N PRO A 133 -0.02 -6.37 -1.96
CA PRO A 133 -0.68 -7.32 -2.87
C PRO A 133 -2.09 -7.75 -2.42
N LEU A 134 -2.40 -7.68 -1.12
CA LEU A 134 -3.72 -7.98 -0.57
C LEU A 134 -4.74 -6.85 -0.84
N ALA A 135 -4.28 -5.66 -1.24
CA ALA A 135 -5.13 -4.54 -1.63
C ALA A 135 -5.69 -4.75 -3.05
N VAL A 136 -6.70 -5.63 -3.14
CA VAL A 136 -7.35 -6.02 -4.40
C VAL A 136 -8.33 -4.96 -4.92
N THR A 137 -8.88 -4.11 -4.05
CA THR A 137 -9.76 -3.01 -4.49
C THR A 137 -8.96 -1.75 -4.82
N PRO A 138 -9.39 -0.93 -5.80
CA PRO A 138 -8.70 0.29 -6.18
C PRO A 138 -8.48 1.27 -5.01
N ALA A 139 -9.49 1.43 -4.13
CA ALA A 139 -9.41 2.33 -2.99
C ALA A 139 -8.35 1.90 -1.97
N TRP A 140 -8.29 0.60 -1.65
CA TRP A 140 -7.25 0.08 -0.74
C TRP A 140 -5.87 0.17 -1.35
N ARG A 141 -5.75 -0.09 -2.66
CA ARG A 141 -4.47 0.01 -3.38
C ARG A 141 -3.95 1.43 -3.36
N GLN A 142 -4.79 2.40 -3.69
CA GLN A 142 -4.44 3.82 -3.64
C GLN A 142 -4.01 4.25 -2.24
N LYS A 143 -4.70 3.78 -1.18
CA LYS A 143 -4.33 4.09 0.20
C LYS A 143 -2.97 3.50 0.58
N ALA A 144 -2.70 2.25 0.21
CA ALA A 144 -1.41 1.61 0.44
C ALA A 144 -0.29 2.31 -0.35
N ASP A 145 -0.56 2.66 -1.61
CA ASP A 145 0.38 3.36 -2.48
C ASP A 145 0.73 4.75 -1.93
N ALA A 146 -0.26 5.57 -1.59
CA ALA A 146 -0.05 6.89 -1.01
C ALA A 146 0.72 6.81 0.33
N ARG A 147 0.46 5.76 1.12
CA ARG A 147 1.17 5.52 2.38
C ARG A 147 2.64 5.20 2.12
N LEU A 148 2.94 4.30 1.18
CA LEU A 148 4.31 3.94 0.79
C LEU A 148 5.08 5.14 0.27
N ASP A 149 4.45 5.93 -0.61
CA ASP A 149 5.06 7.13 -1.19
C ASP A 149 5.42 8.14 -0.11
N TRP A 150 4.51 8.40 0.83
CA TRP A 150 4.77 9.32 1.93
C TRP A 150 5.88 8.82 2.87
N MET A 151 5.93 7.52 3.19
CA MET A 151 7.02 6.98 4.04
C MET A 151 8.38 7.01 3.35
N ALA A 152 8.43 6.67 2.04
CA ALA A 152 9.66 6.75 1.27
C ALA A 152 10.15 8.19 1.12
N ALA A 153 9.23 9.14 0.98
CA ALA A 153 9.53 10.57 0.99
C ALA A 153 10.15 11.01 2.32
N MET A 154 9.55 10.63 3.47
CA MET A 154 10.11 10.93 4.79
C MET A 154 11.50 10.31 4.98
N VAL A 155 11.73 9.07 4.51
CA VAL A 155 13.05 8.44 4.58
C VAL A 155 14.06 9.15 3.68
N SER A 156 13.68 9.55 2.46
CA SER A 156 14.56 10.27 1.54
C SER A 156 14.97 11.63 2.11
N ASP A 157 14.01 12.35 2.71
CA ASP A 157 14.26 13.63 3.36
C ASP A 157 15.20 13.51 4.57
N LEU A 158 14.87 12.61 5.50
CA LEU A 158 15.61 12.46 6.75
C LEU A 158 16.97 11.78 6.60
N ALA A 159 17.16 10.96 5.56
CA ALA A 159 18.43 10.26 5.32
C ALA A 159 19.38 11.00 4.36
N GLU A 160 18.97 12.18 3.84
CA GLU A 160 19.71 13.01 2.86
C GLU A 160 20.26 12.21 1.67
N ASN A 161 19.58 11.11 1.31
CA ASN A 161 20.05 10.21 0.27
C ASN A 161 19.15 10.37 -0.96
N PRO A 162 19.59 11.10 -1.99
CA PRO A 162 18.81 11.30 -3.19
C PRO A 162 18.66 9.98 -3.95
N PHE A 163 17.48 9.78 -4.53
CA PHE A 163 17.22 8.63 -5.38
C PHE A 163 17.91 8.78 -6.74
N ASP A 164 18.66 7.74 -7.14
CA ASP A 164 19.28 7.63 -8.46
C ASP A 164 18.28 7.07 -9.48
N SER A 165 17.84 7.91 -10.41
CA SER A 165 16.84 7.55 -11.43
C SER A 165 17.31 6.45 -12.39
N ALA A 166 18.63 6.23 -12.53
CA ALA A 166 19.14 5.13 -13.34
C ALA A 166 18.69 3.76 -12.80
N ARG A 167 18.40 3.65 -11.50
CA ARG A 167 17.93 2.42 -10.87
C ARG A 167 16.50 2.03 -11.25
N GLY A 168 15.72 2.97 -11.76
CA GLY A 168 14.35 2.75 -12.18
C GLY A 168 14.20 2.20 -13.60
N GLN A 169 15.26 2.19 -14.40
CA GLN A 169 15.22 1.80 -15.81
C GLN A 169 15.85 0.42 -15.99
N THR A 170 15.09 -0.64 -15.70
CA THR A 170 15.65 -2.02 -15.64
C THR A 170 14.99 -3.00 -16.62
N SER A 171 13.86 -2.64 -17.23
CA SER A 171 13.14 -3.55 -18.10
C SER A 171 13.81 -3.65 -19.48
N GLU A 172 14.65 -4.68 -19.64
CA GLU A 172 15.33 -4.99 -20.91
C GLU A 172 14.35 -5.14 -22.08
N GLN A 173 13.13 -5.63 -21.82
CA GLN A 173 12.07 -5.75 -22.83
C GLN A 173 11.74 -4.41 -23.49
N TYR A 174 11.74 -3.32 -22.71
CA TYR A 174 11.45 -1.99 -23.22
C TYR A 174 12.70 -1.23 -23.63
N LEU A 175 13.84 -1.42 -22.95
CA LEU A 175 15.10 -0.76 -23.30
C LEU A 175 15.67 -1.24 -24.64
N TYR A 176 15.49 -2.52 -24.97
CA TYR A 176 15.96 -3.12 -26.22
C TYR A 176 14.82 -3.44 -27.19
N HIS A 177 13.63 -2.85 -26.98
CA HIS A 177 12.50 -3.03 -27.87
C HIS A 177 12.88 -2.60 -29.30
N GLN A 178 12.38 -3.30 -30.33
CA GLN A 178 12.77 -3.01 -31.73
C GLN A 178 12.25 -1.64 -32.20
N ASP A 179 11.00 -1.33 -31.87
CA ASP A 179 10.39 -0.02 -32.12
C ASP A 179 10.96 1.06 -31.17
N ARG A 180 11.44 2.16 -31.77
CA ARG A 180 11.99 3.32 -31.07
C ARG A 180 10.94 4.05 -30.24
N GLU A 181 9.70 4.18 -30.72
CA GLU A 181 8.67 4.93 -30.00
C GLU A 181 8.33 4.27 -28.67
N VAL A 182 8.33 2.94 -28.64
CA VAL A 182 8.14 2.15 -27.41
C VAL A 182 9.30 2.35 -26.43
N ARG A 183 10.55 2.39 -26.90
CA ARG A 183 11.73 2.67 -26.05
C ARG A 183 11.67 4.07 -25.45
N ASP A 184 11.42 5.06 -26.31
CA ASP A 184 11.36 6.48 -25.92
C ASP A 184 10.21 6.72 -24.93
N ALA A 185 9.07 6.07 -25.12
CA ALA A 185 7.94 6.13 -24.20
C ALA A 185 8.24 5.53 -22.82
N TYR A 186 8.98 4.41 -22.75
CA TYR A 186 9.41 3.81 -21.49
C TYR A 186 10.33 4.77 -20.71
N LEU A 187 11.35 5.32 -21.38
CA LEU A 187 12.27 6.27 -20.77
C LEU A 187 11.55 7.54 -20.31
N GLN A 188 10.64 8.07 -21.14
CA GLN A 188 9.80 9.22 -20.79
C GLN A 188 8.96 8.94 -19.54
N GLY A 189 8.31 7.77 -19.47
CA GLY A 189 7.51 7.39 -18.30
C GLY A 189 8.33 7.32 -17.01
N GLY A 190 9.57 6.82 -17.11
CA GLY A 190 10.52 6.84 -16.01
C GLY A 190 10.88 8.26 -15.55
N THR A 191 11.18 9.16 -16.49
CA THR A 191 11.48 10.57 -16.19
C THR A 191 10.30 11.28 -15.52
N GLU A 192 9.09 11.14 -16.07
CA GLU A 192 7.88 11.73 -15.48
C GLU A 192 7.61 11.18 -14.06
N ALA A 193 7.94 9.91 -13.80
CA ALA A 193 7.82 9.35 -12.47
C ALA A 193 8.88 9.90 -11.50
N ALA A 194 10.11 10.11 -11.96
CA ALA A 194 11.16 10.73 -11.14
C ALA A 194 10.77 12.16 -10.73
N GLU A 195 10.19 12.95 -11.64
CA GLU A 195 9.66 14.29 -11.33
C GLU A 195 8.55 14.22 -10.26
N ARG A 196 7.57 13.33 -10.43
CA ARG A 196 6.50 13.12 -9.44
C ARG A 196 7.00 12.67 -8.08
N ILE A 197 8.09 11.89 -8.03
CA ILE A 197 8.73 11.48 -6.76
C ILE A 197 9.30 12.71 -6.05
N MET A 198 9.97 13.61 -6.78
CA MET A 198 10.51 14.85 -6.21
C MET A 198 9.41 15.78 -5.70
N GLU A 199 8.31 15.89 -6.43
CA GLU A 199 7.10 16.61 -5.98
C GLU A 199 6.55 15.98 -4.71
N THR A 200 6.44 14.65 -4.66
CA THR A 200 5.95 13.91 -3.48
C THR A 200 6.82 14.16 -2.24
N ILE A 201 8.15 14.21 -2.41
CA ILE A 201 9.08 14.54 -1.31
C ILE A 201 8.82 15.96 -0.80
N THR A 202 8.64 16.91 -1.72
CA THR A 202 8.36 18.31 -1.39
C THR A 202 7.02 18.45 -0.65
N ASP A 203 5.97 17.82 -1.18
CA ASP A 203 4.64 17.78 -0.57
C ASP A 203 4.67 17.17 0.83
N ALA A 204 5.42 16.08 1.03
CA ALA A 204 5.54 15.44 2.33
C ALA A 204 6.17 16.37 3.37
N ARG A 205 7.24 17.09 2.98
CA ARG A 205 7.87 18.11 3.84
C ARG A 205 6.90 19.23 4.19
N ASP A 206 6.16 19.73 3.22
CA ASP A 206 5.24 20.83 3.44
C ASP A 206 4.06 20.43 4.33
N ARG A 207 3.54 19.21 4.16
CA ARG A 207 2.55 18.64 5.09
C ARG A 207 3.08 18.56 6.51
N VAL A 208 4.30 18.05 6.71
CA VAL A 208 4.92 17.96 8.04
C VAL A 208 5.09 19.35 8.69
N ARG A 209 5.48 20.37 7.92
CA ARG A 209 5.56 21.74 8.43
C ARG A 209 4.20 22.30 8.84
N GLN A 210 3.17 22.05 8.03
CA GLN A 210 1.80 22.49 8.32
C GLN A 210 1.24 21.79 9.57
N ASP A 211 1.47 20.48 9.70
CA ASP A 211 1.05 19.70 10.87
C ASP A 211 1.75 20.21 12.14
N ALA A 212 3.07 20.42 12.09
CA ALA A 212 3.82 20.98 13.22
C ALA A 212 3.33 22.39 13.62
N ALA A 213 3.03 23.26 12.64
CA ALA A 213 2.47 24.58 12.91
C ALA A 213 1.07 24.50 13.55
N THR A 214 0.24 23.56 13.09
CA THR A 214 -1.11 23.34 13.61
C THR A 214 -1.07 22.79 15.03
N GLU A 215 -0.21 21.80 15.31
CA GLU A 215 0.01 21.26 16.64
C GLU A 215 0.54 22.33 17.61
N GLY A 216 1.49 23.16 17.16
CA GLY A 216 2.00 24.29 17.93
C GLY A 216 0.91 25.31 18.27
N ALA A 217 0.07 25.67 17.30
CA ALA A 217 -1.08 26.56 17.52
C ALA A 217 -2.11 25.97 18.49
N ALA A 218 -2.42 24.67 18.36
CA ALA A 218 -3.32 23.97 19.26
C ALA A 218 -2.78 23.90 20.70
N ALA A 219 -1.48 23.62 20.87
CA ALA A 219 -0.83 23.61 22.18
C ALA A 219 -0.84 25.01 22.82
N PHE A 220 -0.58 26.06 22.06
CA PHE A 220 -0.64 27.44 22.53
C PHE A 220 -2.05 27.85 22.97
N LEU A 221 -3.08 27.52 22.18
CA LEU A 221 -4.48 27.78 22.55
C LEU A 221 -4.89 26.99 23.81
N ALA A 222 -4.44 25.74 23.93
CA ALA A 222 -4.68 24.94 25.13
C ALA A 222 -4.00 25.56 26.37
N GLN A 223 -2.78 26.08 26.23
CA GLN A 223 -2.08 26.79 27.30
C GLN A 223 -2.82 28.08 27.70
N GLN A 224 -3.27 28.89 26.74
CA GLN A 224 -4.07 30.08 27.02
C GLN A 224 -5.38 29.74 27.74
N ARG A 225 -6.08 28.71 27.26
CA ARG A 225 -7.32 28.22 27.87
C ARG A 225 -7.09 27.76 29.30
N ASN A 226 -6.05 26.97 29.55
CA ASN A 226 -5.73 26.49 30.89
C ASN A 226 -5.31 27.64 31.80
N ALA A 227 -4.51 28.59 31.33
CA ALA A 227 -4.15 29.79 32.09
C ALA A 227 -5.36 30.67 32.41
N ALA A 228 -6.34 30.76 31.49
CA ALA A 228 -7.60 31.46 31.73
C ALA A 228 -8.45 30.73 32.79
N PHE A 229 -8.51 29.40 32.75
CA PHE A 229 -9.18 28.60 33.78
C PHE A 229 -8.50 28.69 35.14
N ASP A 230 -7.16 28.68 35.18
CA ASP A 230 -6.40 28.86 36.42
C ASP A 230 -6.60 30.26 37.00
N ARG A 231 -6.65 31.30 36.17
CA ARG A 231 -7.03 32.65 36.59
C ARG A 231 -8.44 32.67 37.15
N LEU A 232 -9.44 32.11 36.45
CA LEU A 232 -10.82 32.01 36.94
C LEU A 232 -10.89 31.29 38.29
N ARG A 233 -10.16 30.19 38.46
CA ARG A 233 -10.09 29.44 39.71
C ARG A 233 -9.41 30.22 40.84
N SER A 234 -8.40 31.02 40.51
CA SER A 234 -7.70 31.86 41.48
C SER A 234 -8.53 33.07 41.94
N THR A 235 -9.29 33.68 41.03
CA THR A 235 -10.26 34.74 41.33
C THR A 235 -11.46 34.19 42.10
N TYR A 236 -11.94 33.01 41.72
CA TYR A 236 -13.03 32.30 42.37
C TYR A 236 -12.48 31.36 43.45
N ARG A 237 -11.69 31.90 44.38
CA ARG A 237 -11.39 31.19 45.62
C ARG A 237 -12.73 31.09 46.38
N PRO A 238 -13.26 29.90 46.69
CA PRO A 238 -14.46 29.81 47.50
C PRO A 238 -14.14 30.44 48.85
N THR A 239 -14.67 31.62 49.10
CA THR A 239 -14.73 32.22 50.43
C THR A 239 -15.42 31.19 51.29
N LYS A 240 -14.69 30.72 52.30
CA LYS A 240 -15.11 29.65 53.20
C LYS A 240 -16.17 30.20 54.16
N THR A 241 -17.27 30.71 53.63
CA THR A 241 -18.43 31.15 54.38
C THR A 241 -19.67 30.83 53.57
N ARG A 242 -20.75 30.55 54.31
CA ARG A 242 -22.09 30.11 53.94
C ARG A 242 -22.82 30.97 52.88
N ASP A 243 -22.14 31.96 52.30
CA ASP A 243 -22.69 33.01 51.45
C ASP A 243 -22.61 32.71 49.95
N ALA A 244 -21.89 31.68 49.50
CA ALA A 244 -21.80 31.37 48.07
C ALA A 244 -23.14 30.88 47.47
N HIS A 245 -23.96 30.16 48.25
CA HIS A 245 -25.33 29.78 47.85
C HIS A 245 -26.27 31.00 47.90
N ALA A 246 -26.18 31.82 48.96
CA ALA A 246 -26.99 33.03 49.08
C ALA A 246 -26.70 34.07 47.97
N ALA A 247 -25.45 34.17 47.52
CA ALA A 247 -25.07 35.04 46.39
C ALA A 247 -25.60 34.50 45.04
N TRP A 248 -25.69 33.17 44.88
CA TRP A 248 -26.29 32.56 43.70
C TRP A 248 -27.81 32.69 43.68
N ASP A 249 -28.48 32.51 44.83
CA ASP A 249 -29.93 32.68 44.97
C ASP A 249 -30.35 34.15 44.73
N ALA A 250 -29.59 35.12 45.25
CA ALA A 250 -29.86 36.54 45.00
C ALA A 250 -29.64 36.95 43.54
N ALA A 251 -28.63 36.37 42.86
CA ALA A 251 -28.41 36.60 41.43
C ALA A 251 -29.49 35.94 40.56
N ALA A 252 -30.05 34.81 40.99
CA ALA A 252 -31.16 34.15 40.33
C ALA A 252 -32.48 34.93 40.47
N GLU A 253 -32.72 35.60 41.59
CA GLU A 253 -33.87 36.53 41.75
C GLU A 253 -33.76 37.78 40.86
N ASP A 254 -32.54 38.30 40.67
CA ASP A 254 -32.32 39.51 39.85
C ASP A 254 -32.45 39.25 38.34
N LEU A 255 -32.17 38.01 37.89
CA LEU A 255 -32.41 37.54 36.53
C LEU A 255 -33.89 37.18 36.26
N GLY A 256 -34.73 37.16 37.29
CA GLY A 256 -36.16 36.84 37.22
C GLY A 256 -37.10 38.06 37.25
N ARG A 257 -36.58 39.29 37.23
CA ARG A 257 -37.33 40.55 37.03
C ARG A 257 -37.03 41.15 35.66
#